data_AF-A0A2D8EIS1-F1
#
_entry.id   AF-A0A2D8EIS1-F1
#
_cell.length_a   1.000
_cell.length_b   1.000
_cell.length_c   1.000
_cell.angle_alpha   90.00
_cell.angle_beta   90.00
_cell.angle_gamma   90.00
#
_symmetry.space_group_name_H-M   'P 1'
#
loop_
_entity.id
_entity.type
_entity.pdbx_description
1 polymer ?
#
loop_
_entity_poly.entity_id
_entity_poly.type
_entity_poly.pdbx_seq_one_letter_code
_entity_poly.pdbx_strand_id
1 'polypeptide(L)'
;MMNMIYWKAMALFMTGHTLSWFQLNSHMVFDWWKGKEYLAVLVFGVPAGFMFLFGWNLAAGESGQLWMPRFLAFCASWVPFPLLTWYFMNETPFTWKTITCFFLACCILAVQMWR
;
A
#
# COMPACT_ATOMS: atom_id res chain seq x y z
N MET A 1 -5.05 -11.12 -20.87
CA MET A 1 -6.09 -10.61 -19.96
C MET A 1 -5.58 -10.76 -18.53
N MET A 2 -5.53 -9.67 -17.74
CA MET A 2 -5.00 -9.76 -16.37
C MET A 2 -5.93 -10.65 -15.53
N ASN A 3 -5.37 -11.73 -14.96
CA ASN A 3 -6.15 -12.73 -14.24
C ASN A 3 -6.90 -12.08 -13.07
N MET A 4 -8.16 -12.48 -12.84
CA MET A 4 -9.03 -11.99 -11.74
C MET A 4 -8.33 -12.09 -10.37
N ILE A 5 -7.39 -13.02 -10.22
CA ILE A 5 -6.58 -13.22 -9.02
C ILE A 5 -5.72 -11.99 -8.69
N TYR A 6 -5.09 -11.35 -9.68
CA TYR A 6 -4.26 -10.16 -9.44
C TYR A 6 -5.08 -8.95 -8.99
N TRP A 7 -6.31 -8.80 -9.48
CA TRP A 7 -7.23 -7.77 -8.99
C TRP A 7 -7.62 -7.99 -7.53
N LYS A 8 -7.89 -9.24 -7.13
CA LYS A 8 -8.14 -9.58 -5.72
C LYS A 8 -6.93 -9.29 -4.84
N ALA A 9 -5.73 -9.69 -5.28
CA ALA A 9 -4.49 -9.39 -4.58
C ALA A 9 -4.25 -7.89 -4.44
N MET A 10 -4.49 -7.11 -5.50
CA MET A 10 -4.41 -5.65 -5.49
C MET A 10 -5.36 -5.04 -4.44
N ALA A 11 -6.62 -5.46 -4.40
CA ALA A 11 -7.59 -4.97 -3.42
C ALA A 11 -7.18 -5.28 -1.96
N LEU A 12 -6.64 -6.48 -1.71
CA LEU A 12 -6.09 -6.85 -0.41
C LEU A 12 -4.88 -5.99 -0.04
N PHE A 13 -3.95 -5.77 -0.97
CA PHE A 13 -2.80 -4.89 -0.74
C PHE A 13 -3.20 -3.44 -0.48
N MET A 14 -4.17 -2.91 -1.23
CA MET A 14 -4.70 -1.57 -0.98
C MET A 14 -5.30 -1.46 0.42
N THR A 15 -6.07 -2.48 0.85
CA THR A 15 -6.64 -2.53 2.21
C THR A 15 -5.54 -2.59 3.27
N GLY A 16 -4.50 -3.42 3.04
CA GLY A 16 -3.33 -3.49 3.91
C GLY A 16 -2.60 -2.15 4.03
N HIS A 17 -2.42 -1.43 2.93
CA HIS A 17 -1.83 -0.09 2.91
C HIS A 17 -2.70 0.94 3.63
N THR A 18 -4.03 0.92 3.45
CA THR A 18 -4.97 1.78 4.20
C THR A 18 -4.83 1.56 5.71
N LEU A 19 -4.85 0.31 6.15
CA LEU A 19 -4.71 -0.03 7.56
C LEU A 19 -3.32 0.36 8.09
N SER A 20 -2.26 0.12 7.31
CA SER A 20 -0.89 0.53 7.68
C SER A 20 -0.75 2.05 7.81
N TRP A 21 -1.48 2.80 6.99
CA TRP A 21 -1.51 4.26 7.12
C TRP A 21 -2.10 4.67 8.47
N PHE A 22 -3.22 4.07 8.89
CA PHE A 22 -3.79 4.34 10.21
C PHE A 22 -2.89 3.84 11.35
N GLN A 23 -2.25 2.67 11.21
CA GLN A 23 -1.26 2.18 12.17
C GLN A 23 -0.21 3.26 12.49
N LEU A 24 0.33 3.90 11.46
CA LEU A 24 1.44 4.84 11.61
C LEU A 24 0.99 6.25 11.98
N ASN A 25 -0.15 6.70 11.44
CA ASN A 25 -0.53 8.12 11.45
C ASN A 25 -1.71 8.44 12.37
N SER A 26 -2.39 7.46 12.98
CA SER A 26 -3.61 7.74 13.75
C SER A 26 -3.41 8.76 14.89
N HIS A 27 -2.26 8.74 15.57
CA HIS A 27 -1.93 9.67 16.66
C HIS A 27 -1.72 11.12 16.18
N MET A 28 -1.38 11.30 14.90
CA MET A 28 -1.20 12.61 14.27
C MET A 28 -2.53 13.22 13.84
N VAL A 29 -3.54 12.39 13.57
CA VAL A 29 -4.85 12.81 13.05
C VAL A 29 -5.89 12.93 14.15
N PHE A 30 -5.94 11.97 15.07
CA PHE A 30 -6.97 11.90 16.09
C PHE A 30 -6.36 11.95 17.50
N ASP A 31 -6.83 12.89 18.31
CA ASP A 31 -6.33 13.10 19.66
C ASP A 31 -6.45 11.86 20.56
N TRP A 32 -7.46 11.01 20.33
CA TRP A 32 -7.63 9.79 21.11
C TRP A 32 -6.45 8.82 21.00
N TRP A 33 -5.78 8.79 19.85
CA TRP A 33 -4.66 7.89 19.59
C TRP A 33 -3.32 8.41 20.12
N LYS A 34 -3.23 9.67 20.59
CA LYS A 34 -2.01 10.23 21.19
C LYS A 34 -1.64 9.45 22.46
N GLY A 35 -0.38 8.99 22.52
CA GLY A 35 0.12 8.13 23.60
C GLY A 35 -0.38 6.69 23.55
N LYS A 36 -1.04 6.28 22.46
CA LYS A 36 -1.55 4.91 22.23
C LYS A 36 -1.03 4.33 20.91
N GLU A 37 0.16 4.74 20.48
CA GLU A 37 0.75 4.38 19.19
C GLU A 37 0.94 2.86 19.07
N TYR A 38 1.38 2.19 20.14
CA TYR A 38 1.51 0.73 20.15
C TYR A 38 0.16 0.00 20.06
N LEU A 39 -0.90 0.58 20.63
CA LEU A 39 -2.25 0.05 20.44
C LEU A 39 -2.68 0.21 18.97
N ALA A 40 -2.33 1.31 18.31
CA ALA A 40 -2.61 1.50 16.88
C ALA A 40 -1.89 0.45 16.03
N VAL A 41 -0.65 0.08 16.38
CA VAL A 41 0.09 -1.03 15.76
C VAL A 41 -0.65 -2.35 15.91
N LEU A 42 -1.18 -2.66 17.10
CA LEU A 42 -1.92 -3.90 17.31
C LEU A 42 -3.26 -3.90 16.58
N VAL A 43 -4.01 -2.80 16.65
CA VAL A 43 -5.37 -2.69 16.10
C VAL A 43 -5.37 -2.65 14.58
N PHE A 44 -4.45 -1.90 13.97
CA PHE A 44 -4.42 -1.75 12.50
C PHE A 44 -3.35 -2.60 11.85
N GLY A 45 -2.18 -2.75 12.48
CA GLY A 45 -1.04 -3.47 11.89
C GLY A 45 -1.23 -4.97 11.83
N VAL A 46 -1.88 -5.57 12.83
CA VAL A 46 -2.18 -7.02 12.78
C VAL A 46 -3.16 -7.34 11.64
N PRO A 47 -4.31 -6.66 11.50
CA PRO A 47 -5.16 -6.84 10.32
C PRO A 47 -4.46 -6.51 9.00
N ALA A 48 -3.66 -5.45 8.94
CA ALA A 48 -2.89 -5.10 7.74
C ALA A 48 -1.97 -6.25 7.33
N GLY A 49 -1.27 -6.87 8.28
CA GLY A 49 -0.40 -8.02 8.06
C GLY A 49 -1.14 -9.19 7.42
N PHE A 50 -2.36 -9.50 7.88
CA PHE A 50 -3.19 -10.54 7.23
C PHE A 50 -3.58 -10.16 5.80
N MET A 51 -3.97 -8.91 5.55
CA MET A 51 -4.31 -8.46 4.19
C MET A 51 -3.12 -8.59 3.23
N PHE A 52 -1.92 -8.18 3.68
CA PHE A 52 -0.69 -8.37 2.91
C PHE A 52 -0.37 -9.85 2.70
N LEU A 53 -0.48 -10.69 3.73
CA LEU A 53 -0.21 -12.12 3.61
C LEU A 53 -1.14 -12.79 2.59
N PHE A 54 -2.44 -12.50 2.62
CA PHE A 54 -3.39 -13.07 1.67
C PHE A 54 -3.15 -12.57 0.25
N GLY A 55 -2.94 -11.26 0.05
CA GLY A 55 -2.61 -10.71 -1.26
C GLY A 55 -1.31 -11.29 -1.81
N TRP A 56 -0.30 -11.47 -0.94
CA TRP A 56 0.99 -12.03 -1.28
C TRP A 56 0.86 -13.47 -1.77
N ASN A 57 0.17 -14.33 -1.02
CA ASN A 57 0.00 -15.73 -1.37
C ASN A 57 -0.75 -15.91 -2.70
N LEU A 58 -1.77 -15.07 -2.97
CA LEU A 58 -2.49 -15.10 -4.24
C LEU A 58 -1.60 -14.73 -5.43
N ALA A 59 -0.90 -13.60 -5.35
CA ALA A 59 -0.08 -13.14 -6.47
C ALA A 59 1.20 -13.98 -6.65
N ALA A 60 1.82 -14.45 -5.56
CA ALA A 60 2.95 -15.38 -5.62
C ALA A 60 2.53 -16.74 -6.21
N GLY A 61 1.39 -17.29 -5.77
CA GLY A 61 0.88 -18.57 -6.25
C GLY A 61 0.52 -18.56 -7.75
N GLU A 62 -0.06 -17.46 -8.23
CA GLU A 62 -0.42 -17.30 -9.64
C GLU A 62 0.81 -17.09 -10.55
N SER A 63 1.79 -16.31 -10.09
CA SER A 63 2.96 -15.95 -10.91
C SER A 63 4.12 -16.94 -10.81
N GLY A 64 4.19 -17.73 -9.74
CA GLY A 64 5.35 -18.54 -9.39
C GLY A 64 6.60 -17.72 -9.00
N GLN A 65 6.48 -16.40 -8.83
CA GLN A 65 7.61 -15.49 -8.59
C GLN A 65 7.31 -14.54 -7.44
N LEU A 66 8.29 -14.29 -6.57
CA LEU A 66 8.15 -13.35 -5.45
C LEU A 66 8.23 -11.88 -5.89
N TRP A 67 8.77 -11.60 -7.07
CA TRP A 67 8.84 -10.26 -7.62
C TRP A 67 7.47 -9.71 -8.03
N MET A 68 6.56 -10.57 -8.51
CA MET A 68 5.22 -10.15 -8.89
C MET A 68 4.42 -9.55 -7.71
N PRO A 69 4.21 -10.23 -6.56
CA PRO A 69 3.49 -9.64 -5.43
C PRO A 69 4.20 -8.41 -4.88
N ARG A 70 5.55 -8.37 -4.89
CA ARG A 70 6.35 -7.22 -4.45
C ARG A 70 6.00 -5.96 -5.23
N PHE A 71 5.99 -6.04 -6.56
CA PHE A 71 5.67 -4.90 -7.42
C PHE A 71 4.18 -4.60 -7.45
N LEU A 72 3.32 -5.62 -7.37
CA LEU A 72 1.88 -5.42 -7.27
C LEU A 72 1.51 -4.65 -6.00
N ALA A 73 2.10 -5.00 -4.85
CA ALA A 73 1.91 -4.27 -3.60
C ALA A 73 2.49 -2.85 -3.64
N PHE A 74 3.57 -2.64 -4.39
CA PHE A 74 4.11 -1.30 -4.64
C PHE A 74 3.17 -0.43 -5.49
N CYS A 75 2.58 -0.98 -6.55
CA CYS A 75 1.53 -0.29 -7.31
C CYS A 75 0.32 0.02 -6.42
N ALA A 76 -0.09 -0.95 -5.59
CA ALA A 76 -1.22 -0.82 -4.70
C ALA A 76 -1.07 0.34 -3.72
N SER A 77 0.15 0.68 -3.28
CA SER A 77 0.36 1.75 -2.28
C SER A 77 0.06 3.15 -2.82
N TRP A 78 0.17 3.35 -4.14
CA TRP A 78 0.01 4.66 -4.78
C TRP A 78 -1.41 5.20 -4.77
N VAL A 79 -2.39 4.39 -4.34
CA VAL A 79 -3.77 4.87 -4.16
C VAL A 79 -4.05 5.21 -2.70
N PRO A 80 -3.93 4.29 -1.72
CA PRO A 80 -4.33 4.60 -0.34
C PRO A 80 -3.48 5.68 0.29
N PHE A 81 -2.15 5.64 0.13
CA PHE A 81 -1.28 6.55 0.86
C PHE A 81 -1.47 8.02 0.41
N PRO A 82 -1.36 8.36 -0.89
CA PRO A 82 -1.58 9.74 -1.33
C PRO A 82 -2.97 10.27 -0.98
N LEU A 83 -4.01 9.44 -1.11
CA LEU A 83 -5.39 9.86 -0.83
C LEU A 83 -5.63 10.13 0.66
N LEU A 84 -5.17 9.24 1.54
CA LEU A 84 -5.36 9.40 2.98
C LEU A 84 -4.53 10.55 3.54
N THR A 85 -3.28 10.69 3.09
CA THR A 85 -2.41 11.81 3.49
C THR A 85 -2.97 13.14 3.00
N TRP A 86 -3.49 13.20 1.78
CA TRP A 86 -4.16 14.40 1.28
C TRP A 86 -5.42 14.73 2.09
N TYR A 87 -6.26 13.74 2.36
CA TYR A 87 -7.53 13.94 3.06
C TYR A 87 -7.37 14.32 4.55
N PHE A 88 -6.53 13.59 5.29
CA PHE A 88 -6.39 13.77 6.74
C PHE A 88 -5.31 14.77 7.14
N MET A 89 -4.22 14.90 6.37
CA MET A 89 -3.09 15.77 6.71
C MET A 89 -3.03 17.04 5.86
N ASN A 90 -3.94 17.20 4.89
CA ASN A 90 -3.90 18.30 3.91
C ASN A 90 -2.58 18.36 3.11
N GLU A 91 -1.86 17.25 3.00
CA GLU A 91 -0.62 17.17 2.22
C GLU A 91 -0.92 16.74 0.79
N THR A 92 -0.73 17.65 -0.17
CA THR A 92 -0.98 17.34 -1.58
C THR A 92 0.08 16.39 -2.15
N PRO A 93 -0.32 15.32 -2.85
CA PRO A 93 0.63 14.46 -3.57
C PRO A 93 1.08 15.09 -4.90
N PHE A 94 0.51 16.23 -5.30
CA PHE A 94 0.84 16.92 -6.56
C PHE A 94 2.01 17.89 -6.39
N THR A 95 3.08 17.43 -5.76
CA THR A 95 4.35 18.18 -5.68
C THR A 95 5.34 17.66 -6.73
N TRP A 96 6.27 18.51 -7.17
CA TRP A 96 7.31 18.08 -8.11
C TRP A 96 8.15 16.92 -7.59
N LYS A 97 8.38 16.84 -6.27
CA LYS A 97 9.07 15.72 -5.64
C LYS A 97 8.27 14.42 -5.82
N THR A 98 6.99 14.43 -5.44
CA THR A 98 6.13 13.24 -5.51
C THR A 98 5.87 12.80 -6.95
N ILE A 99 5.64 13.74 -7.88
CA ILE A 99 5.46 13.44 -9.30
C ILE A 99 6.72 12.80 -9.88
N THR A 100 7.91 13.29 -9.51
CA THR A 100 9.17 12.68 -9.94
C THR A 100 9.31 11.26 -9.39
N CYS A 101 9.00 11.04 -8.11
CA CYS A 101 9.01 9.70 -7.51
C CYS A 101 7.99 8.76 -8.19
N PHE A 102 6.81 9.26 -8.54
CA PHE A 102 5.80 8.50 -9.28
C PHE A 102 6.27 8.13 -10.69
N PHE A 103 6.90 9.06 -11.40
CA PHE A 103 7.50 8.78 -12.70
C PHE A 103 8.58 7.71 -12.59
N LEU A 104 9.49 7.82 -11.63
CA LEU A 104 10.52 6.80 -11.37
C LEU A 104 9.90 5.45 -10.99
N ALA A 105 8.81 5.45 -10.22
CA ALA A 105 8.04 4.24 -9.91
C ALA A 105 7.52 3.56 -11.18
N CYS A 106 6.95 4.33 -12.12
CA CYS A 106 6.52 3.82 -13.42
C CYS A 106 7.70 3.25 -14.24
N CYS A 107 8.87 3.92 -14.25
CA CYS A 107 10.07 3.40 -14.90
C CYS A 107 10.51 2.05 -14.31
N ILE A 108 10.52 1.91 -12.98
CA ILE A 108 10.86 0.65 -12.30
C ILE A 108 9.89 -0.46 -12.73
N LEU A 109 8.59 -0.17 -12.77
CA LEU A 109 7.59 -1.14 -13.23
C LEU A 109 7.78 -1.52 -14.69
N ALA A 110 8.07 -0.55 -15.57
CA ALA A 110 8.35 -0.81 -16.98
C ALA A 110 9.54 -1.76 -17.15
N VAL A 111 10.63 -1.54 -16.40
CA VAL A 111 11.80 -2.43 -16.41
C VAL A 111 11.44 -3.84 -15.92
N GLN A 112 10.57 -3.98 -14.92
CA GLN A 112 10.16 -5.28 -14.40
C GLN A 112 9.20 -6.03 -15.32
N MET A 113 8.42 -5.29 -16.10
CA MET A 113 7.54 -5.86 -17.13
C MET A 113 8.29 -6.18 -18.43
N TRP A 114 9.41 -5.51 -18.69
CA TRP A 114 10.28 -5.80 -19.82
C TRP A 114 10.98 -7.14 -19.57
N ARG A 115 10.53 -8.17 -20.29
CA ARG A 115 11.21 -9.47 -20.41
C ARG A 115 12.14 -9.48 -21.60
#